data_AF-A0A424YWF4-F1
#
_entry.id   AF-A0A424YWF4-F1
#
_cell.length_a   1.000
_cell.length_b   1.000
_cell.length_c   1.000
_cell.angle_alpha   90.00
_cell.angle_beta   90.00
_cell.angle_gamma   90.00
#
_symmetry.space_group_name_H-M   'P 1'
#
loop_
_entity.id
_entity.type
_entity.pdbx_description
1 polymer ?
#
loop_
_entity_poly.entity_id
_entity_poly.type
_entity_poly.pdbx_seq_one_letter_code
_entity_poly.pdbx_strand_id
1 'polypeptide(L)'
;GGEEHIGSSCMAYFDSFRNLAITSVMSVPEHKEEEIANNCAKKICESTKKTTVFVAGIHLDNITKKEIQDIVDASYYLVDKLISILEENN
;
A
#
# COMPACT_ATOMS: atom_id res chain seq x y z
N GLY A 1 13.66 12.85 5.29
CA GLY A 1 13.30 13.77 4.21
C GLY A 1 13.02 15.11 4.82
N GLY A 2 12.88 16.17 4.02
CA GLY A 2 12.38 17.46 4.52
C GLY A 2 10.91 17.36 4.89
N GLU A 3 10.12 18.39 4.57
CA GLU A 3 8.67 18.44 4.85
C GLU A 3 7.91 17.22 4.28
N GLU A 4 8.16 16.88 3.02
CA GLU A 4 7.56 15.72 2.36
C GLU A 4 8.51 14.53 2.34
N HIS A 5 8.04 13.36 2.81
CA HIS A 5 8.85 12.15 2.87
C HIS A 5 8.02 10.86 2.95
N ILE A 6 8.71 9.73 2.80
CA ILE A 6 8.12 8.40 2.97
C ILE A 6 7.71 8.24 4.44
N GLY A 7 6.42 8.00 4.67
CA GLY A 7 5.87 7.73 5.99
C GLY A 7 5.83 6.23 6.30
N SER A 8 5.68 5.37 5.30
CA SER A 8 5.69 3.92 5.48
C SER A 8 6.10 3.15 4.23
N SER A 9 6.65 1.95 4.43
CA SER A 9 6.89 0.98 3.37
C SER A 9 6.54 -0.43 3.85
N CYS A 10 6.01 -1.26 2.96
CA CYS A 10 5.67 -2.64 3.24
C CYS A 10 6.21 -3.58 2.17
N MET A 11 6.86 -4.66 2.61
CA MET A 11 7.20 -5.79 1.75
C MET A 11 6.15 -6.89 1.96
N ALA A 12 5.60 -7.40 0.85
CA ALA A 12 4.72 -8.55 0.80
C ALA A 12 5.37 -9.68 0.00
N TYR A 13 5.35 -10.88 0.56
CA TYR A 13 5.85 -12.10 -0.08
C TYR A 13 4.74 -13.14 -0.15
N PHE A 14 4.55 -13.73 -1.33
CA PHE A 14 3.52 -14.74 -1.55
C PHE A 14 4.00 -16.11 -1.05
N ASP A 15 3.39 -16.60 0.03
CA ASP A 15 3.61 -17.94 0.53
C ASP A 15 2.75 -18.93 -0.25
N SER A 16 3.35 -19.63 -1.21
CA SER A 16 2.65 -20.59 -2.06
C SER A 16 2.13 -21.82 -1.31
N PHE A 17 2.69 -22.15 -0.14
CA PHE A 17 2.21 -23.27 0.68
C PHE A 17 0.93 -22.89 1.41
N ARG A 18 0.86 -21.67 1.95
CA ARG A 18 -0.32 -21.15 2.66
C ARG A 18 -1.33 -20.47 1.75
N ASN A 19 -0.97 -20.22 0.49
CA ASN A 19 -1.76 -19.49 -0.51
C ASN A 19 -2.22 -18.12 0.01
N LEU A 20 -1.30 -17.35 0.61
CA LEU A 20 -1.54 -16.01 1.13
C LEU A 20 -0.27 -15.16 1.07
N ALA A 21 -0.40 -13.83 1.13
CA ALA A 21 0.75 -12.95 1.28
C ALA A 21 1.10 -12.72 2.76
N ILE A 22 2.39 -12.83 3.08
CA ILE A 22 2.97 -12.46 4.36
C ILE A 22 3.58 -11.07 4.20
N THR A 23 3.28 -10.17 5.13
CA THR A 23 3.73 -8.78 5.08
C THR A 23 4.65 -8.42 6.23
N SER A 24 5.54 -7.46 5.96
CA SER A 24 6.35 -6.77 6.96
C SER A 24 6.35 -5.28 6.64
N VAL A 25 6.02 -4.45 7.62
CA VAL A 25 5.86 -3.01 7.45
C VAL A 25 6.89 -2.26 8.28
N MET A 26 7.43 -1.19 7.71
CA MET A 26 8.31 -0.24 8.36
C MET A 26 7.69 1.15 8.25
N SER A 27 7.40 1.75 9.40
CA SER A 27 6.77 3.07 9.49
C SER A 27 7.72 4.07 10.16
N VAL A 28 7.72 5.30 9.66
CA VAL A 28 8.39 6.42 10.33
C VAL A 28 7.51 6.86 11.51
N PRO A 29 8.07 7.23 12.68
CA PRO A 29 7.28 7.75 13.78
C PRO A 29 6.38 8.93 13.35
N GLU A 30 5.20 9.05 13.96
CA GLU A 30 4.19 10.09 13.70
C GLU A 30 3.46 10.02 12.33
N HIS A 31 3.97 9.21 11.40
CA HIS A 31 3.30 8.89 10.14
C HIS A 31 2.18 7.85 10.30
N LYS A 32 1.24 7.84 9.35
CA LYS A 32 -0.03 7.07 9.41
C LYS A 32 -0.29 6.20 8.18
N GLU A 33 0.67 6.14 7.27
CA GLU A 33 0.56 5.43 6.00
C GLU A 33 0.73 3.91 6.14
N GLU A 34 0.98 3.40 7.34
CA GLU A 34 1.17 1.97 7.63
C GLU A 34 0.04 1.11 7.07
N GLU A 35 -1.21 1.51 7.30
CA GLU A 35 -2.38 0.74 6.87
C GLU A 35 -2.48 0.69 5.34
N ILE A 36 -2.28 1.83 4.67
CA ILE A 36 -2.27 1.90 3.21
C ILE A 36 -1.12 1.03 2.66
N ALA A 37 0.09 1.19 3.19
CA ALA A 37 1.25 0.45 2.71
C ALA A 37 1.07 -1.06 2.86
N ASN A 38 0.62 -1.51 4.03
CA ASN A 38 0.39 -2.93 4.31
C ASN A 38 -0.72 -3.52 3.44
N ASN A 39 -1.90 -2.89 3.40
CA ASN A 39 -3.05 -3.43 2.69
C ASN A 39 -2.82 -3.45 1.18
N CYS A 40 -2.22 -2.41 0.62
CA CYS A 40 -1.91 -2.34 -0.80
C CYS A 40 -0.84 -3.36 -1.22
N ALA A 41 0.27 -3.46 -0.47
CA ALA A 41 1.32 -4.46 -0.74
C ALA A 41 0.75 -5.88 -0.72
N LYS A 42 -0.05 -6.18 0.32
CA LYS A 42 -0.69 -7.49 0.48
C LYS A 42 -1.60 -7.82 -0.71
N LYS A 43 -2.51 -6.91 -1.05
CA LYS A 43 -3.50 -7.12 -2.12
C LYS A 43 -2.85 -7.38 -3.47
N ILE A 44 -1.87 -6.55 -3.85
CA ILE A 44 -1.11 -6.74 -5.10
C ILE A 44 -0.41 -8.10 -5.09
N CYS A 45 0.29 -8.43 -3.99
CA CYS A 45 1.02 -9.68 -3.87
C CYS A 45 0.14 -10.92 -3.97
N GLU A 46 -1.04 -10.91 -3.35
CA GLU A 46 -2.01 -12.01 -3.41
C GLU A 46 -2.59 -12.17 -4.82
N SER A 47 -2.93 -11.06 -5.48
CA SER A 47 -3.47 -11.10 -6.85
C SER A 47 -2.43 -11.56 -7.88
N THR A 48 -1.20 -11.04 -7.80
CA THR A 48 -0.19 -11.32 -8.83
C THR A 48 0.70 -12.50 -8.51
N LYS A 49 0.68 -13.02 -7.27
CA LYS A 49 1.61 -14.03 -6.74
C LYS A 49 3.09 -13.65 -6.89
N LYS A 50 3.38 -12.35 -6.93
CA LYS A 50 4.73 -11.79 -7.07
C LYS A 50 5.09 -11.03 -5.79
N THR A 51 6.34 -11.14 -5.35
CA THR A 51 6.86 -10.32 -4.25
C THR A 51 6.67 -8.85 -4.57
N THR A 52 6.08 -8.10 -3.65
CA THR A 52 5.69 -6.70 -3.83
C THR A 52 6.30 -5.84 -2.74
N VAL A 53 6.84 -4.69 -3.11
CA VAL A 53 7.18 -3.62 -2.16
C VAL A 53 6.27 -2.44 -2.48
N PHE A 54 5.56 -1.94 -1.47
CA PHE A 54 4.74 -0.73 -1.56
C PHE A 54 5.33 0.34 -0.65
N VAL A 55 5.41 1.57 -1.15
CA VAL A 55 5.97 2.70 -0.41
C VAL A 55 4.97 3.85 -0.46
N ALA A 56 4.70 4.48 0.68
CA ALA A 56 3.75 5.56 0.81
C ALA A 56 4.35 6.75 1.58
N GLY A 57 4.12 7.94 1.07
CA GLY A 57 4.35 9.21 1.77
C GLY A 57 3.23 10.16 1.41
N ILE A 58 2.43 10.56 2.39
CA ILE A 58 1.21 11.36 2.21
C ILE A 58 1.30 12.52 3.18
N HIS A 59 1.55 13.71 2.65
CA HIS A 59 1.66 14.94 3.44
C HIS A 59 0.54 15.90 3.01
N LEU A 60 -0.35 16.23 3.96
CA LEU A 60 -1.39 17.24 3.79
C LEU A 60 -1.55 18.03 5.09
N ASP A 61 -1.56 19.35 4.96
CA ASP A 61 -1.77 20.26 6.09
C ASP A 61 -3.24 20.30 6.53
N ASN A 62 -3.47 20.29 7.85
CA ASN A 62 -4.79 20.45 8.46
C ASN A 62 -5.88 19.53 7.86
N ILE A 63 -5.48 18.31 7.48
CA ILE A 63 -6.35 17.36 6.79
C ILE A 63 -7.61 17.03 7.61
N THR A 64 -8.76 17.04 6.94
CA THR A 64 -10.04 16.65 7.54
C THR A 64 -10.23 15.13 7.48
N LYS A 65 -11.08 14.60 8.36
CA LYS A 65 -11.46 13.16 8.32
C LYS A 65 -12.02 12.71 6.98
N LYS A 66 -12.74 13.61 6.28
CA LYS A 66 -13.29 13.30 4.96
C LYS A 66 -12.16 13.15 3.94
N GLU A 67 -11.21 14.07 3.93
CA GLU A 67 -10.06 14.00 3.00
C GLU A 67 -9.17 12.79 3.29
N ILE A 68 -8.99 12.41 4.57
CA ILE A 68 -8.32 11.16 4.93
C ILE A 68 -9.03 9.97 4.25
N GLN A 69 -10.36 9.89 4.39
CA GLN A 69 -11.13 8.80 3.79
C GLN A 69 -11.04 8.82 2.25
N ASP A 70 -11.16 10.00 1.64
CA ASP A 70 -11.05 10.15 0.18
C ASP A 70 -9.68 9.66 -0.32
N ILE A 71 -8.58 9.91 0.41
CA ILE A 71 -7.24 9.43 0.07
C ILE A 71 -7.11 7.92 0.22
N VAL A 72 -7.66 7.35 1.30
CA VAL A 72 -7.66 5.90 1.53
C VAL A 72 -8.43 5.20 0.40
N ASP A 73 -9.63 5.68 0.08
CA ASP A 73 -10.47 5.14 -0.98
C ASP A 73 -9.80 5.24 -2.35
N ALA A 74 -9.19 6.41 -2.65
CA ALA A 74 -8.43 6.61 -3.88
C ALA A 74 -7.23 5.65 -3.97
N SER A 75 -6.50 5.45 -2.88
CA SER A 75 -5.36 4.53 -2.83
C SER A 75 -5.79 3.09 -3.17
N TYR A 76 -6.88 2.60 -2.59
CA TYR A 76 -7.39 1.27 -2.87
C TYR A 76 -7.95 1.14 -4.27
N TYR A 77 -8.67 2.15 -4.77
CA TYR A 77 -9.15 2.19 -6.14
C TYR A 77 -8.00 2.11 -7.17
N LEU A 78 -6.92 2.86 -6.96
CA LEU A 78 -5.76 2.85 -7.84
C LEU A 78 -5.04 1.50 -7.83
N VAL A 79 -4.93 0.85 -6.67
CA VAL A 79 -4.39 -0.51 -6.56
C VAL A 79 -5.25 -1.52 -7.32
N ASP A 80 -6.57 -1.42 -7.23
CA ASP A 80 -7.47 -2.31 -7.97
C ASP A 80 -7.33 -2.13 -9.48
N LYS A 81 -7.21 -0.89 -9.94
CA LYS A 81 -6.91 -0.59 -11.34
C LYS A 81 -5.56 -1.15 -11.77
N LEU A 82 -4.53 -1.01 -10.95
CA LEU A 82 -3.21 -1.57 -11.22
C LEU A 82 -3.29 -3.09 -11.37
N ILE A 83 -3.97 -3.77 -10.45
CA ILE A 83 -4.13 -5.23 -10.49
C ILE A 83 -4.83 -5.67 -11.78
N SER A 84 -5.94 -5.02 -12.16
CA SER A 84 -6.64 -5.34 -13.41
C SER A 84 -5.74 -5.21 -14.64
N ILE A 85 -4.94 -4.15 -14.71
CA ILE A 85 -3.97 -3.95 -15.80
C ILE A 85 -2.92 -5.07 -15.80
N LEU A 86 -2.41 -5.46 -14.63
CA LEU A 86 -1.42 -6.53 -14.54
C LEU A 86 -2.00 -7.90 -14.92
N GLU A 87 -3.28 -8.15 -14.66
CA GLU A 87 -3.98 -9.38 -15.04
C GLU A 87 -4.26 -9.45 -16.55
N GLU A 88 -4.66 -8.35 -17.18
CA GLU A 88 -4.89 -8.27 -18.64
C GLU A 88 -3.62 -8.52 -19.47
N ASN A 89 -2.44 -8.30 -18.87
CA ASN A 89 -1.14 -8.46 -19.53
C ASN A 89 -0.45 -9.83 -19.27
N ASN A 90 -1.10 -10.77 -18.57
CA ASN A 90 -0.60 -12.14 -18.36
C ASN A 90 -1.39 -13.16 -19.18
#